data_AF-A0A941T5L0-F1
#
_entry.id   AF-A0A941T5L0-F1
#
_cell.length_a   1.000
_cell.length_b   1.000
_cell.length_c   1.000
_cell.angle_alpha   90.00
_cell.angle_beta   90.00
_cell.angle_gamma   90.00
#
_symmetry.space_group_name_H-M   'P 1'
#
loop_
_entity.id
_entity.type
_entity.pdbx_description
1 polymer ?
#
loop_
_entity_poly.entity_id
_entity_poly.type
_entity_poly.pdbx_seq_one_letter_code
_entity_poly.pdbx_strand_id
1 'polypeptide(L)' 'MRKGLAGQRLVAVFIAGVLLLNFPLLSLFDRPERPFGIPLLHIYLFAVWFGLVLVIAWIVERGAR' A
#
# COMPACT_ATOMS: atom_id res chain seq x y z
N MET A 1 -7.73 22.06 15.30
CA MET A 1 -6.58 21.10 15.35
C MET A 1 -6.76 19.79 14.53
N ARG A 2 -7.91 19.50 13.89
CA ARG A 2 -8.13 18.23 13.15
C ARG A 2 -7.24 18.03 11.89
N LYS A 3 -6.70 19.12 11.31
CA LYS A 3 -5.82 19.05 10.12
C LYS A 3 -4.52 18.26 10.37
N GLY A 4 -4.02 18.22 11.60
CA GLY A 4 -2.79 17.49 11.94
C GLY A 4 -2.93 15.98 11.83
N LEU A 5 -4.09 15.41 12.20
CA LEU A 5 -4.30 13.95 12.18
C LEU A 5 -4.40 13.39 10.76
N ALA A 6 -5.02 14.11 9.81
CA ALA A 6 -5.10 13.64 8.42
C ALA A 6 -3.71 13.55 7.78
N GLY A 7 -2.86 14.56 8.00
CA GLY A 7 -1.47 14.55 7.54
C GLY A 7 -0.66 13.42 8.19
N GLN A 8 -0.80 13.21 9.50
CA GLN A 8 -0.11 12.13 10.22
C GLN A 8 -0.53 10.74 9.74
N ARG A 9 -1.81 10.54 9.40
CA ARG A 9 -2.32 9.29 8.80
C ARG A 9 -1.76 9.06 7.40
N LEU A 10 -1.64 10.10 6.57
CA LEU A 10 -0.99 9.98 5.26
C LEU A 10 0.48 9.60 5.39
N VAL A 11 1.21 10.18 6.35
CA VAL A 11 2.61 9.82 6.63
C VAL A 11 2.71 8.36 7.07
N ALA A 12 1.82 7.89 7.93
CA ALA A 12 1.79 6.48 8.33
C ALA A 12 1.53 5.55 7.14
N VAL A 13 0.61 5.91 6.23
CA VAL A 13 0.34 5.15 5.00
C VAL A 13 1.53 5.18 4.05
N PHE A 14 2.23 6.30 3.94
CA PHE A 14 3.45 6.41 3.14
C PHE A 14 4.54 5.49 3.69
N ILE A 15 4.82 5.53 5.00
CA ILE A 15 5.81 4.65 5.63
C ILE A 15 5.40 3.19 5.45
N ALA A 16 4.12 2.85 5.63
CA ALA A 16 3.61 1.51 5.39
C ALA A 16 3.83 1.08 3.93
N GLY A 17 3.54 1.95 2.96
CA GLY A 17 3.78 1.69 1.55
C GLY A 17 5.26 1.48 1.22
N VAL A 18 6.15 2.29 1.79
CA VAL A 18 7.61 2.14 1.65
C VAL A 18 8.08 0.80 2.22
N LEU A 19 7.56 0.39 3.38
CA LEU A 19 7.88 -0.90 3.98
C LEU A 19 7.33 -2.05 3.13
N LEU A 20 6.04 -2.04 2.77
CA LEU A 20 5.41 -3.10 1.97
C LEU A 20 6.06 -3.26 0.58
N LEU A 21 6.47 -2.15 -0.05
CA LEU A 21 7.10 -2.14 -1.37
C LEU A 21 8.64 -2.14 -1.31
N ASN A 22 9.21 -2.40 -0.14
CA ASN A 22 10.64 -2.54 0.04
C ASN A 22 11.16 -3.83 -0.61
N PHE A 23 12.35 -3.79 -1.20
CA PHE A 23 12.95 -4.93 -1.92
C PHE A 23 13.04 -6.22 -1.06
N PRO A 24 13.52 -6.20 0.20
CA PRO A 24 13.45 -7.35 1.12
C PRO A 24 12.06 -7.98 1.31
N LEU A 25 10.99 -7.20 1.32
CA LEU A 25 9.63 -7.72 1.42
C LEU A 25 9.14 -8.25 0.07
N LEU A 26 9.45 -7.54 -1.02
CA LEU A 26 9.15 -8.00 -2.37
C LEU A 26 9.85 -9.32 -2.71
N SER A 27 11.11 -9.51 -2.29
CA SER A 27 11.88 -10.73 -2.55
C SER A 27 11.30 -11.97 -1.86
N LEU A 28 10.51 -11.81 -0.78
CA LEU A 28 9.77 -12.92 -0.18
C LEU A 28 8.67 -13.46 -1.09
N PHE A 29 8.08 -12.59 -1.94
CA PHE A 29 7.03 -12.93 -2.91
C PHE A 29 7.57 -13.16 -4.32
N ASP A 30 8.86 -12.89 -4.56
CA ASP A 30 9.59 -13.22 -5.80
C ASP A 30 9.92 -14.71 -5.86
N ARG A 31 8.87 -15.52 -5.80
CA ARG A 31 8.93 -16.97 -5.88
C ARG A 31 8.43 -17.41 -7.25
N PRO A 32 8.88 -18.58 -7.74
CA PRO A 32 8.38 -19.15 -9.00
C PRO A 32 6.90 -19.58 -8.94
N GLU A 33 6.21 -19.31 -7.83
CA GLU A 33 4.77 -19.52 -7.64
C GLU A 33 3.97 -18.63 -8.60
N ARG A 34 3.12 -19.25 -9.43
CA ARG A 34 2.31 -18.57 -10.46
C ARG A 34 0.82 -18.89 -10.33
N PRO A 35 0.11 -18.30 -9.37
CA PRO A 35 -1.35 -18.43 -9.30
C PRO A 35 -1.96 -17.96 -10.62
N PHE A 36 -2.83 -18.77 -11.24
CA PHE A 36 -3.48 -18.44 -12.52
C PHE A 36 -2.50 -18.09 -13.67
N GLY A 37 -1.23 -18.54 -13.59
CA GLY A 37 -0.20 -18.22 -14.59
C GLY A 37 0.47 -16.85 -14.41
N ILE A 38 0.06 -16.06 -13.41
CA ILE A 38 0.60 -14.73 -13.12
C ILE A 38 1.64 -14.86 -11.98
N PRO A 39 2.82 -14.24 -12.08
CA PRO A 39 3.79 -14.28 -10.99
C PRO A 39 3.21 -13.67 -9.70
N LEU A 40 3.38 -14.36 -8.57
CA LEU A 40 2.86 -13.92 -7.28
C LEU A 40 3.27 -12.49 -6.91
N LEU A 41 4.49 -12.10 -7.27
CA LEU A 41 5.01 -10.75 -7.11
C LEU A 41 4.12 -9.67 -7.73
N HIS A 42 3.56 -9.92 -8.92
CA HIS A 42 2.70 -8.96 -9.60
C HIS A 42 1.37 -8.82 -8.85
N ILE A 43 0.77 -9.94 -8.45
CA ILE A 43 -0.47 -9.96 -7.65
C ILE A 43 -0.27 -9.15 -6.36
N TYR A 44 0.85 -9.40 -5.66
CA TYR A 44 1.21 -8.66 -4.45
C TYR A 44 1.36 -7.15 -4.71
N LEU A 45 2.12 -6.77 -5.73
CA LEU A 45 2.38 -5.38 -6.07
C LEU A 45 1.08 -4.61 -6.35
N PHE A 46 0.21 -5.17 -7.20
CA PHE A 46 -1.07 -4.56 -7.53
C PHE A 46 -2.02 -4.52 -6.33
N ALA A 47 -2.05 -5.55 -5.49
CA ALA A 47 -2.87 -5.58 -4.29
C ALA A 47 -2.45 -4.51 -3.27
N VAL A 48 -1.15 -4.40 -2.99
CA VAL A 48 -0.61 -3.35 -2.10
C VAL A 48 -0.89 -1.97 -2.67
N TRP A 49 -0.61 -1.76 -3.96
CA TRP A 49 -0.85 -0.48 -4.61
C TRP A 49 -2.32 -0.06 -4.53
N PHE A 50 -3.23 -0.97 -4.89
CA PHE A 50 -4.67 -0.70 -4.81
C PHE A 50 -5.12 -0.41 -3.38
N GLY A 51 -4.63 -1.17 -2.41
CA GLY A 51 -4.88 -0.93 -0.99
C GLY A 51 -4.43 0.46 -0.53
N LEU A 52 -3.23 0.90 -0.94
CA LEU A 52 -2.72 2.24 -0.65
C LEU A 52 -3.63 3.32 -1.24
N VAL A 53 -4.04 3.19 -2.51
CA VAL A 53 -4.94 4.16 -3.16
C VAL A 53 -6.26 4.26 -2.41
N LEU A 54 -6.89 3.13 -2.05
CA LEU A 54 -8.15 3.12 -1.30
C LEU A 54 -8.02 3.79 0.07
N VAL A 55 -6.95 3.48 0.81
CA VAL A 55 -6.72 4.06 2.14
C VAL A 55 -6.46 5.57 2.04
N ILE A 56 -5.68 6.01 1.05
CA ILE A 56 -5.43 7.43 0.81
C ILE A 56 -6.73 8.14 0.45
N ALA A 57 -7.49 7.62 -0.51
CA ALA A 57 -8.78 8.19 -0.92
C ALA A 57 -9.72 8.33 0.28
N TRP A 58 -9.82 7.30 1.12
CA TRP A 58 -10.65 7.32 2.31
C TRP A 58 -10.18 8.33 3.38
N ILE A 59 -8.87 8.47 3.60
CA ILE A 59 -8.34 9.47 4.54
C ILE A 59 -8.64 10.89 4.02
N VAL A 60 -8.44 11.12 2.72
CA VAL A 60 -8.68 12.42 2.09
C VAL A 60 -10.17 12.77 2.13
N GLU A 61 -11.07 11.86 1.76
CA GLU A 61 -12.52 12.09 1.84
C GLU A 61 -13.00 12.39 3.25
N ARG A 62 -12.47 11.67 4.26
CA ARG A 62 -12.81 11.91 5.67
C ARG A 62 -12.19 13.17 6.24
N GLY A 63 -11.09 13.65 5.67
CA GLY A 63 -10.46 14.91 6.06
C GLY A 63 -11.06 16.14 5.37
N ALA A 64 -11.73 15.94 4.23
CA ALA A 64 -12.42 16.98 3.47
C ALA A 64 -13.87 17.24 3.95
N ARG A 65 -14.50 16.26 4.62
CA ARG A 65 -15.75 16.45 5.37
C ARG A 65 -15.50 17.09 6.74
#